data_AF-A0A946PNY5-F1
#
_entry.id   AF-A0A946PNY5-F1
#
_cell.length_a   1.000
_cell.length_b   1.000
_cell.length_c   1.000
_cell.angle_alpha   90.00
_cell.angle_beta   90.00
_cell.angle_gamma   90.00
#
_symmetry.space_group_name_H-M   'P 1'
#
loop_
_entity.id
_entity.type
_entity.pdbx_description
1 polymer ?
#
loop_
_entity_poly.entity_id
_entity_poly.type
_entity_poly.pdbx_seq_one_letter_code
_entity_poly.pdbx_strand_id
1 'polypeptide(L)'
;MSQEPNIKIQFQENKSETSMPVPRRMPSRPAETVKPDFEQYGNVGPDSGFAMKIVNKDNVLWSSHPKKKLISTIIVNLILFRASHFGRAPTTRDFHLVLGLLRITEHNTGELTDDVLNICSKEKLQGAHLSTVFNFLT
;
A
#
# COMPACT_ATOMS: atom_id res chain seq x y z
N MET A 1 37.28 6.16 2.32
CA MET A 1 36.98 6.47 0.91
C MET A 1 35.65 5.83 0.57
N SER A 2 34.64 6.61 0.20
CA SER A 2 33.33 6.09 -0.23
C SER A 2 33.43 5.80 -1.73
N GLN A 3 33.25 4.55 -2.14
CA GLN A 3 33.10 4.21 -3.55
C GLN A 3 31.64 4.46 -3.94
N GLU A 4 31.40 5.50 -4.73
CA GLU A 4 30.11 5.67 -5.39
C GLU A 4 29.96 4.61 -6.50
N PRO A 5 28.78 4.00 -6.64
CA PRO A 5 28.53 3.03 -7.70
C PRO A 5 28.55 3.72 -9.06
N ASN A 6 29.28 3.13 -10.01
CA ASN A 6 29.40 3.62 -11.38
C ASN A 6 28.10 3.33 -12.16
N ILE A 7 27.07 4.15 -11.95
CA ILE A 7 25.80 4.06 -12.68
C ILE A 7 26.01 4.75 -14.03
N LYS A 8 25.97 3.96 -15.12
CA LYS A 8 25.90 4.51 -16.48
C LYS A 8 24.49 5.04 -16.73
N ILE A 9 24.28 6.32 -16.42
CA ILE A 9 23.02 7.01 -16.73
C ILE A 9 23.01 7.30 -18.23
N GLN A 10 22.31 6.48 -19.01
CA GLN A 10 21.94 6.84 -20.37
C GLN A 10 20.74 7.80 -20.29
N PHE A 11 21.01 9.09 -20.42
CA PHE A 11 19.96 10.07 -20.64
C PHE A 11 19.37 9.80 -22.02
N GLN A 12 18.16 9.23 -22.08
CA GLN A 12 17.39 9.30 -23.31
C GLN A 12 17.09 10.78 -23.57
N GLU A 13 17.61 11.31 -24.67
CA GLU A 13 17.22 12.64 -25.15
C GLU A 13 15.71 12.61 -25.42
N ASN A 14 14.96 13.43 -24.67
CA ASN A 14 13.56 13.68 -24.98
C ASN A 14 13.49 14.31 -26.37
N LYS A 15 13.12 13.53 -27.38
CA LYS A 15 12.83 14.03 -28.73
C LYS A 15 11.51 14.80 -28.72
N SER A 16 11.57 16.07 -28.35
CA SER A 16 10.84 17.19 -28.94
C SER A 16 10.88 18.38 -27.98
N GLU A 17 11.38 19.52 -28.46
CA GLU A 17 11.15 20.80 -27.80
C GLU A 17 9.64 21.06 -27.81
N THR A 18 9.01 21.02 -26.63
CA THR A 18 7.60 21.40 -26.51
C THR A 18 7.49 22.91 -26.71
N SER A 19 6.76 23.34 -27.73
CA SER A 19 6.48 24.76 -27.98
C SER A 19 5.81 25.39 -26.76
N MET A 20 6.34 26.51 -26.28
CA MET A 20 5.75 27.29 -25.20
C MET A 20 4.59 28.16 -25.73
N PRO A 21 3.51 28.37 -24.96
CA PRO A 21 3.30 27.93 -23.58
C PRO A 21 2.84 26.46 -23.51
N VAL A 22 3.46 25.70 -22.60
CA VAL A 22 3.10 24.30 -22.34
C VAL A 22 1.63 24.24 -21.88
N PRO A 23 0.76 23.45 -22.54
CA PRO A 23 -0.64 23.32 -22.13
C PRO A 23 -0.73 22.87 -20.67
N ARG A 24 -1.61 23.51 -19.88
CA ARG A 24 -1.81 23.18 -18.46
C ARG A 24 -2.27 21.73 -18.23
N ARG A 25 -2.78 21.07 -19.27
CA ARG A 25 -3.15 19.65 -19.30
C ARG A 25 -2.82 19.05 -20.67
N MET A 26 -1.93 18.07 -20.70
CA MET A 26 -1.76 17.20 -21.86
C MET A 26 -2.89 16.14 -21.85
N PRO A 27 -3.45 15.75 -23.01
CA PRO A 27 -4.52 14.75 -23.09
C PRO A 27 -4.07 13.36 -22.64
N SER A 28 -2.77 13.08 -22.66
CA SER A 28 -2.19 11.90 -22.03
C SER A 28 -0.93 12.28 -21.24
N ARG A 29 -0.89 11.84 -19.98
CA ARG A 29 0.34 11.93 -19.17
C ARG A 29 1.28 10.79 -19.61
N PRO A 30 2.59 11.02 -19.77
CA PRO A 30 3.54 9.93 -20.05
C PRO A 30 3.50 8.77 -19.03
N ALA A 31 3.01 9.05 -17.82
CA ALA A 31 2.83 8.05 -16.76
C ALA A 31 1.53 7.23 -16.85
N GLU A 32 0.60 7.53 -17.77
CA GLU A 32 -0.69 6.80 -17.89
C GLU A 32 -0.53 5.38 -18.45
N THR A 33 0.58 5.09 -19.14
CA THR A 33 0.89 3.76 -19.66
C THR A 33 1.71 2.90 -18.68
N VAL A 34 2.04 3.43 -17.50
CA VAL A 34 2.67 2.63 -16.45
C VAL A 34 1.61 1.66 -15.97
N LYS A 35 1.72 0.39 -16.39
CA LYS A 35 1.03 -0.72 -15.73
C LYS A 35 1.84 -1.02 -14.48
N PRO A 36 1.43 -0.55 -13.29
CA PRO A 36 2.12 -0.92 -12.06
C PRO A 36 2.14 -2.45 -11.97
N ASP A 37 3.33 -3.02 -11.91
CA ASP A 37 3.49 -4.44 -11.63
C ASP A 37 3.23 -4.64 -10.13
N PHE A 38 2.02 -5.11 -9.81
CA PHE A 38 1.57 -5.23 -8.44
C PHE A 38 2.29 -6.34 -7.65
N GLU A 39 3.07 -7.20 -8.31
CA GLU A 39 3.86 -8.25 -7.65
C GLU A 39 5.01 -7.68 -6.80
N GLN A 40 5.49 -6.47 -7.11
CA GLN A 40 6.65 -5.87 -6.43
C GLN A 40 6.33 -5.04 -5.17
N TYR A 41 5.05 -4.82 -4.83
CA TYR A 41 4.66 -4.08 -3.63
C TYR A 41 4.93 -4.82 -2.30
N GLY A 42 5.65 -5.95 -2.35
CA GLY A 42 6.11 -6.71 -1.18
C GLY A 42 7.30 -6.11 -0.44
N ASN A 43 7.92 -5.03 -0.93
CA ASN A 43 9.09 -4.45 -0.28
C ASN A 43 8.75 -3.15 0.46
N VAL A 44 9.13 -3.13 1.74
CA VAL A 44 9.10 -2.01 2.69
C VAL A 44 9.76 -0.74 2.11
N GLY A 45 8.99 0.02 1.33
CA GLY A 45 9.34 1.38 0.91
C GLY A 45 9.16 2.40 2.05
N PRO A 46 9.56 3.67 1.86
CA PRO A 46 9.37 4.73 2.86
C PRO A 46 7.91 4.87 3.34
N ASP A 47 6.96 4.55 2.46
CA ASP A 47 5.53 4.60 2.74
C ASP A 47 5.06 3.54 3.76
N SER A 48 5.78 2.43 3.90
CA SER A 48 5.47 1.39 4.89
C SER A 48 5.63 1.91 6.33
N GLY A 49 6.65 2.73 6.59
CA GLY A 49 6.84 3.37 7.88
C GLY A 49 5.73 4.39 8.19
N PHE A 50 5.20 5.06 7.18
CA PHE A 50 4.08 5.97 7.34
C PHE A 50 2.77 5.24 7.63
N ALA A 51 2.50 4.14 6.91
CA ALA A 51 1.35 3.27 7.19
C ALA A 51 1.39 2.70 8.62
N MET A 52 2.57 2.23 9.07
CA MET A 52 2.76 1.77 10.45
C MET A 52 2.47 2.88 11.47
N LYS A 53 2.92 4.11 11.22
CA LYS A 53 2.61 5.26 12.11
C LYS A 53 1.12 5.55 12.20
N ILE A 54 0.38 5.42 11.09
CA ILE A 54 -1.08 5.60 11.09
C ILE A 54 -1.73 4.50 11.94
N VAL A 55 -1.41 3.23 11.67
CA VAL A 55 -2.01 2.08 12.36
C VAL A 55 -1.67 2.04 13.84
N ASN A 56 -0.47 2.46 14.23
CA ASN A 56 -0.04 2.47 15.63
C ASN A 56 -0.80 3.49 16.50
N LYS A 57 -1.40 4.53 15.91
CA LYS A 57 -2.20 5.51 16.68
C LYS A 57 -3.47 4.88 17.27
N ASP A 58 -4.07 3.96 16.53
CA ASP A 58 -5.38 3.38 16.84
C ASP A 58 -5.29 1.88 17.15
N ASN A 59 -4.13 1.41 17.59
CA ASN A 59 -3.91 -0.02 17.91
C ASN A 59 -4.76 -0.52 19.09
N VAL A 60 -5.35 0.40 19.86
CA VAL A 60 -6.17 0.12 21.04
C VAL A 60 -7.33 -0.81 20.66
N LEU A 61 -7.89 -0.63 19.46
CA LEU A 61 -9.04 -1.37 18.92
C LEU A 61 -8.85 -2.89 18.89
N TRP A 62 -7.62 -3.37 18.69
CA TRP A 62 -7.30 -4.82 18.66
C TRP A 62 -6.15 -5.18 19.61
N SER A 63 -5.84 -4.30 20.56
CA SER A 63 -4.73 -4.45 21.50
C SER A 63 -4.87 -5.66 22.45
N SER A 64 -6.11 -6.04 22.72
CA SER A 64 -6.51 -7.20 23.54
C SER A 64 -6.39 -8.53 22.78
N HIS A 65 -6.30 -8.51 21.45
CA HIS A 65 -6.29 -9.72 20.64
C HIS A 65 -4.92 -10.45 20.71
N PRO A 66 -4.88 -11.79 20.86
CA PRO A 66 -3.62 -12.54 20.94
C PRO A 66 -2.74 -12.36 19.69
N LYS A 67 -3.37 -12.23 18.52
CA LYS A 67 -2.70 -12.02 17.21
C LYS A 67 -2.58 -10.54 16.79
N LYS A 68 -2.57 -9.59 17.72
CA LYS A 68 -2.55 -8.14 17.43
C LYS A 68 -1.48 -7.68 16.43
N LYS A 69 -0.28 -8.29 16.46
CA LYS A 69 0.80 -7.96 15.52
C LYS A 69 0.41 -8.32 14.09
N LEU A 70 -0.18 -9.50 13.89
CA LEU A 70 -0.64 -9.98 12.58
C LEU A 70 -1.78 -9.09 12.05
N ILE A 71 -2.73 -8.72 12.90
CA ILE A 71 -3.81 -7.78 12.56
C ILE A 71 -3.24 -6.46 12.07
N SER A 72 -2.31 -5.86 12.81
CA SER A 72 -1.63 -4.63 12.38
C SER A 72 -0.92 -4.79 11.04
N THR A 73 -0.23 -5.91 10.80
CA THR A 73 0.44 -6.16 9.52
C THR A 73 -0.55 -6.30 8.37
N ILE A 74 -1.68 -6.99 8.56
CA ILE A 74 -2.74 -7.12 7.56
C ILE A 74 -3.30 -5.73 7.21
N ILE A 75 -3.64 -4.93 8.21
CA ILE A 75 -4.18 -3.57 8.01
C ILE A 75 -3.17 -2.69 7.25
N VAL A 76 -1.89 -2.75 7.62
CA VAL A 76 -0.82 -1.98 6.95
C VAL A 76 -0.71 -2.37 5.49
N ASN A 77 -0.72 -3.67 5.17
CA ASN A 77 -0.61 -4.13 3.79
C ASN A 77 -1.84 -3.78 2.94
N LEU A 78 -3.04 -3.82 3.52
CA LEU A 78 -4.26 -3.38 2.84
C LEU A 78 -4.24 -1.87 2.54
N ILE A 79 -3.76 -1.06 3.49
CA ILE A 79 -3.58 0.38 3.30
C ILE A 79 -2.56 0.68 2.20
N LEU A 80 -1.42 -0.02 2.22
CA LEU A 80 -0.38 0.13 1.21
C LEU A 80 -0.88 -0.27 -0.18
N PHE A 81 -1.60 -1.38 -0.28
CA PHE A 81 -2.20 -1.83 -1.53
C PHE A 81 -3.15 -0.79 -2.11
N ARG A 82 -4.06 -0.27 -1.29
CA ARG A 82 -4.99 0.78 -1.73
C ARG A 82 -4.25 2.05 -2.15
N ALA A 83 -3.32 2.52 -1.34
CA ALA A 83 -2.59 3.74 -1.63
C ALA A 83 -1.78 3.62 -2.94
N SER A 84 -1.16 2.46 -3.14
CA SER A 84 -0.45 2.08 -4.35
C SER A 84 -1.35 2.06 -5.59
N HIS A 85 -2.57 1.51 -5.48
CA HIS A 85 -3.55 1.53 -6.57
C HIS A 85 -3.86 2.95 -7.07
N PHE A 86 -3.77 3.95 -6.19
CA PHE A 86 -3.95 5.37 -6.55
C PHE A 86 -2.64 6.13 -6.78
N GLY A 87 -1.49 5.46 -6.78
CA GLY A 87 -0.17 6.06 -6.98
C GLY A 87 0.19 7.14 -5.95
N ARG A 88 -0.26 6.99 -4.70
CA ARG A 88 -0.04 7.98 -3.62
C ARG A 88 0.40 7.34 -2.31
N ALA A 89 0.87 8.17 -1.39
CA ALA A 89 1.18 7.76 -0.03
C ALA A 89 -0.09 7.33 0.76
N PRO A 90 0.06 6.43 1.75
CA PRO A 90 -1.05 6.00 2.61
C PRO A 90 -1.54 7.12 3.52
N THR A 91 -2.85 7.19 3.75
CA THR A 91 -3.52 8.24 4.53
C THR A 91 -4.40 7.66 5.62
N THR A 92 -4.80 8.50 6.58
CA THR A 92 -5.81 8.12 7.60
C THR A 92 -7.15 7.71 6.98
N ARG A 93 -7.51 8.27 5.82
CA ARG A 93 -8.72 7.87 5.09
C ARG A 93 -8.63 6.44 4.56
N ASP A 94 -7.45 5.98 4.16
CA ASP A 94 -7.23 4.56 3.80
C ASP A 94 -7.44 3.67 5.00
N PHE A 95 -6.89 4.06 6.14
CA PHE A 95 -7.02 3.32 7.39
C PHE A 95 -8.49 3.17 7.81
N HIS A 96 -9.25 4.26 7.89
CA HIS A 96 -10.67 4.18 8.27
C HIS A 96 -11.50 3.38 7.29
N LEU A 97 -11.20 3.46 5.99
CA LEU A 97 -11.88 2.62 5.01
C LEU A 97 -11.58 1.13 5.26
N VAL A 98 -10.31 0.76 5.42
CA VAL A 98 -9.90 -0.62 5.70
C VAL A 98 -10.54 -1.15 6.99
N LEU A 99 -10.59 -0.34 8.05
CA LEU A 99 -11.32 -0.72 9.28
C LEU A 99 -12.80 -0.95 9.03
N GLY A 100 -13.45 -0.07 8.26
CA GLY A 100 -14.86 -0.19 7.91
C GLY A 100 -15.16 -1.44 7.07
N LEU A 101 -14.29 -1.75 6.11
CA LEU A 101 -14.40 -2.95 5.28
C LEU A 101 -14.22 -4.23 6.10
N LEU A 102 -13.25 -4.25 7.01
CA LEU A 102 -13.01 -5.37 7.91
C LEU A 102 -14.01 -5.42 9.08
N ARG A 103 -14.88 -4.41 9.23
CA ARG A 103 -15.84 -4.27 10.33
C ARG A 103 -15.20 -4.38 11.72
N ILE A 104 -13.98 -3.85 11.86
CA ILE A 104 -13.25 -3.88 13.13
C ILE A 104 -13.86 -2.86 14.09
N THR A 105 -14.11 -3.29 15.32
CA THR A 105 -14.60 -2.47 16.43
C THR A 105 -13.79 -2.77 17.70
N GLU A 106 -13.98 -2.00 18.77
CA GLU A 106 -13.26 -2.17 20.04
C GLU A 106 -13.36 -3.57 20.67
N HIS A 107 -14.39 -4.35 20.31
CA HIS A 107 -14.66 -5.66 20.88
C HIS A 107 -14.69 -6.79 19.86
N ASN A 108 -14.50 -6.48 18.57
CA ASN A 108 -14.62 -7.46 17.50
C ASN A 108 -13.63 -7.16 16.37
N THR A 109 -12.89 -8.18 15.96
CA THR A 109 -11.98 -8.14 14.81
C THR A 109 -12.69 -8.31 13.47
N GLY A 110 -14.03 -8.45 13.49
CA GLY A 110 -14.90 -8.43 12.32
C GLY A 110 -14.60 -9.59 11.37
N GLU A 111 -14.22 -9.27 10.13
CA GLU A 111 -13.90 -10.24 9.09
C GLU A 111 -12.54 -10.94 9.32
N LEU A 112 -11.76 -10.51 10.31
CA LEU A 112 -10.53 -11.19 10.75
C LEU A 112 -10.87 -12.30 11.76
N THR A 113 -11.54 -13.35 11.28
CA THR A 113 -11.80 -14.57 12.07
C THR A 113 -10.52 -15.37 12.31
N ASP A 114 -10.55 -16.29 13.29
CA ASP A 114 -9.37 -17.11 13.60
C ASP A 114 -8.89 -17.96 12.41
N ASP A 115 -9.81 -18.42 11.57
CA ASP A 115 -9.51 -19.17 10.35
C ASP A 115 -8.79 -18.30 9.32
N VAL A 116 -9.28 -17.08 9.09
CA VAL A 116 -8.64 -16.10 8.20
C VAL A 116 -7.27 -15.73 8.73
N LEU A 117 -7.14 -15.46 10.03
CA LEU A 117 -5.85 -15.18 10.65
C LEU A 117 -4.89 -16.37 10.57
N ASN A 118 -5.39 -17.61 10.62
CA ASN A 118 -4.57 -18.80 10.44
C ASN A 118 -4.07 -18.93 8.99
N ILE A 119 -4.92 -18.64 7.99
CA ILE A 119 -4.53 -18.60 6.58
C ILE A 119 -3.46 -17.52 6.36
N CYS A 120 -3.76 -16.29 6.77
CA CYS A 120 -2.84 -15.15 6.64
C CYS A 120 -1.50 -15.36 7.38
N SER A 121 -1.46 -16.17 8.43
CA SER A 121 -0.21 -16.49 9.15
C SER A 121 0.73 -17.42 8.38
N LYS A 122 0.20 -18.21 7.43
CA LYS A 122 0.95 -19.21 6.67
C LYS A 122 1.36 -18.72 5.28
N GLU A 123 0.72 -17.65 4.81
CA GLU A 123 0.89 -17.11 3.45
C GLU A 123 1.73 -15.83 3.44
N LYS A 124 2.22 -15.45 2.25
CA LYS A 124 2.85 -14.13 2.05
C LYS A 124 1.78 -13.06 2.21
N LEU A 125 1.96 -12.18 3.21
CA LEU A 125 1.10 -11.03 3.48
C LEU A 125 1.28 -9.90 2.44
N GLN A 126 1.15 -10.22 1.15
CA GLN A 126 1.15 -9.22 0.09
C GLN A 126 -0.25 -8.63 -0.02
N GLY A 127 -0.35 -7.31 -0.13
CA GLY A 127 -1.64 -6.61 -0.17
C GLY A 127 -2.55 -7.05 -1.33
N ALA A 128 -1.99 -7.41 -2.48
CA ALA A 128 -2.74 -7.97 -3.61
C ALA A 128 -3.41 -9.31 -3.26
N HIS A 129 -2.71 -10.19 -2.55
CA HIS A 129 -3.26 -11.46 -2.07
C HIS A 129 -4.31 -11.25 -0.97
N LEU A 130 -4.10 -10.31 -0.06
CA LEU A 130 -5.11 -9.98 0.95
C LEU A 130 -6.39 -9.42 0.30
N SER A 131 -6.27 -8.66 -0.80
CA SER A 131 -7.44 -8.14 -1.52
C SER A 131 -8.34 -9.23 -2.10
N THR A 132 -7.79 -10.38 -2.50
CA THR A 132 -8.57 -11.53 -2.99
C THR A 132 -9.23 -12.30 -1.85
N VAL A 133 -8.55 -12.41 -0.70
CA VAL A 133 -9.09 -13.04 0.52
C VAL A 133 -10.31 -12.28 1.05
N PHE A 134 -10.25 -10.95 1.04
CA PHE A 134 -11.31 -10.11 1.60
C PHE A 134 -12.34 -9.66 0.55
N ASN A 135 -12.03 -9.72 -0.76
CA ASN A 135 -12.96 -9.42 -1.86
C ASN A 135 -13.66 -8.04 -1.79
N PHE A 136 -13.11 -7.08 -1.04
CA PHE A 136 -13.71 -5.76 -0.77
C PHE A 136 -13.00 -4.59 -1.48
N LEU A 137 -11.90 -4.84 -2.20
CA LEU A 137 -11.03 -3.80 -2.79
C LEU A 137 -10.92 -3.87 -4.32
N THR A 138 -11.80 -4.64 -4.97
CA THR A 138 -11.96 -4.70 -6.43
C THR A 138 -12.69 -3.50 -7.01
#